data_AF-A0A0G2J2W6-F1
#
_entry.id   AF-A0A0G2J2W6-F1
#
_cell.length_a   1.000
_cell.length_b   1.000
_cell.length_c   1.000
_cell.angle_alpha   90.00
_cell.angle_beta   90.00
_cell.angle_gamma   90.00
#
_symmetry.space_group_name_H-M   'P 1'
#
loop_
_entity.id
_entity.type
_entity.pdbx_description
1 polymer ?
#
loop_
_entity_poly.entity_id
_entity_poly.type
_entity_poly.pdbx_seq_one_letter_code
_entity_poly.pdbx_strand_id
1 'polypeptide(L)'
;MAAWKVHVQSGNFSFYFQHKVGDSGMGMVSPVWEDTEESLDYPLTRITLFLHETGSDGILAKQRETTLQQFRELQATYLLFMKNLRRGRASANEAKETIWLLNSYLEGENELPNPKRLKASKVFPVKHPNGTVELCNFATDFAITYRNHLLGSFSGKAKFLDFGVNDVLRLEPFLQRAGLEARYLSSSVKEISALVGNSHRSLASPDRNIARKFMVCSDELQATERTMRNEVRLTLKIKISESQFISKDPELFDICETDEICSRLHLNQDENDIKVEVSRSELHLYKNEAGLAIYVLQNECAQCICFLDRISEALLEWIMTESSTAICELFSEKALNAMQRVLQVPNEYILL
;
A
#
# COMPACT_ATOMS: atom_id res chain seq x y z
N MET A 1 7.37 -9.19 42.55
CA MET A 1 6.76 -7.95 42.04
C MET A 1 7.56 -6.77 42.54
N ALA A 2 7.79 -5.75 41.71
CA ALA A 2 8.60 -4.59 42.09
C ALA A 2 7.79 -3.55 42.92
N ALA A 3 6.50 -3.41 42.64
CA ALA A 3 5.61 -2.43 43.28
C ALA A 3 4.41 -3.11 43.96
N TRP A 4 3.99 -2.56 45.10
CA TRP A 4 2.78 -2.98 45.83
C TRP A 4 1.55 -2.15 45.50
N LYS A 5 1.72 -0.92 44.98
CA LYS A 5 0.66 -0.08 44.43
C LYS A 5 1.12 0.48 43.07
N VAL A 6 0.22 0.44 42.10
CA VAL A 6 0.41 1.06 40.77
C VAL A 6 -0.72 2.04 40.58
N HIS A 7 -0.40 3.34 40.60
CA HIS A 7 -1.37 4.41 40.35
C HIS A 7 -1.26 4.87 38.90
N VAL A 8 -2.40 5.05 38.25
CA VAL A 8 -2.53 5.43 36.85
C VAL A 8 -3.40 6.67 36.77
N GLN A 9 -2.85 7.71 36.16
CA GLN A 9 -3.56 8.95 35.87
C GLN A 9 -3.50 9.22 34.36
N SER A 10 -4.65 9.35 33.71
CA SER A 10 -4.77 9.56 32.26
C SER A 10 -5.98 10.43 31.95
N GLY A 11 -5.76 11.68 31.56
CA GLY A 11 -6.84 12.65 31.37
C GLY A 11 -7.63 12.85 32.67
N ASN A 12 -8.94 12.60 32.62
CA ASN A 12 -9.86 12.73 33.76
C ASN A 12 -9.92 11.47 34.65
N PHE A 13 -9.17 10.42 34.31
CA PHE A 13 -9.17 9.16 35.05
C PHE A 13 -7.97 9.10 35.99
N SER A 14 -8.22 8.76 37.25
CA SER A 14 -7.19 8.52 38.27
C SER A 14 -7.62 7.35 39.15
N PHE A 15 -6.84 6.27 39.13
CA PHE A 15 -7.14 5.04 39.86
C PHE A 15 -5.86 4.25 40.15
N TYR A 16 -5.93 3.27 41.04
CA TYR A 16 -4.80 2.39 41.33
C TYR A 16 -5.18 0.92 41.49
N PHE A 17 -4.17 0.07 41.28
CA PHE A 17 -4.18 -1.33 41.66
C PHE A 17 -3.25 -1.53 42.84
N GLN A 18 -3.60 -2.45 43.75
CA GLN A 18 -2.77 -2.74 44.93
C GLN A 18 -2.66 -4.23 45.19
N HIS A 19 -1.47 -4.68 45.55
CA HIS A 19 -1.22 -6.06 45.92
C HIS A 19 0.01 -6.15 46.83
N LYS A 20 -0.22 -6.55 48.08
CA LYS A 20 0.82 -6.82 49.06
C LYS A 20 1.09 -8.32 49.18
N VAL A 21 2.24 -8.66 49.74
CA VAL A 21 2.62 -10.05 49.99
C VAL A 21 1.64 -10.65 50.99
N GLY A 22 0.92 -11.70 50.59
CA GLY A 22 -0.12 -12.36 51.39
C GLY A 22 -1.56 -12.02 50.96
N ASP A 23 -1.75 -11.09 50.02
CA ASP A 23 -3.07 -10.77 49.47
C ASP A 23 -3.58 -11.88 48.54
N SER A 24 -4.89 -11.93 48.33
CA SER A 24 -5.57 -12.93 47.49
C SER A 24 -5.33 -12.77 45.98
N GLY A 25 -4.55 -11.77 45.55
CA GLY A 25 -4.34 -11.44 44.14
C GLY A 25 -5.41 -10.54 43.51
N MET A 26 -6.61 -10.43 44.09
CA MET A 26 -7.74 -9.69 43.50
C MET A 26 -7.46 -8.19 43.31
N GLY A 27 -6.65 -7.58 44.16
CA GLY A 27 -6.31 -6.15 44.03
C GLY A 27 -5.42 -5.82 42.82
N MET A 28 -4.92 -6.83 42.09
CA MET A 28 -4.19 -6.63 40.82
C MET A 28 -5.11 -6.42 39.61
N VAL A 29 -6.40 -6.76 39.72
CA VAL A 29 -7.37 -6.67 38.61
C VAL A 29 -8.55 -5.75 38.91
N SER A 30 -8.73 -5.34 40.16
CA SER A 30 -9.79 -4.44 40.59
C SER A 30 -9.24 -3.00 40.77
N PRO A 31 -9.61 -2.04 39.90
CA PRO A 31 -9.16 -0.66 40.05
C PRO A 31 -9.90 0.03 41.20
N VAL A 32 -9.17 0.84 41.96
CA VAL A 32 -9.72 1.73 42.99
C VAL A 32 -9.57 3.17 42.51
N TRP A 33 -10.68 3.88 42.34
CA TRP A 33 -10.70 5.28 41.93
C TRP A 33 -10.13 6.20 43.02
N GLU A 34 -9.29 7.16 42.63
CA GLU A 34 -8.61 8.09 43.52
C GLU A 34 -8.69 9.49 42.90
N ASP A 35 -9.37 10.43 43.53
CA ASP A 35 -9.42 11.81 43.05
C ASP A 35 -8.03 12.45 43.14
N THR A 36 -7.65 13.22 42.12
CA THR A 36 -6.36 13.91 42.07
C THR A 36 -6.57 15.38 41.74
N GLU A 37 -5.97 16.26 42.56
CA GLU A 37 -5.97 17.71 42.32
C GLU A 37 -4.87 18.13 41.32
N GLU A 38 -3.93 17.23 40.99
CA GLU A 38 -2.87 17.51 40.03
C GLU A 38 -3.38 17.36 38.59
N SER A 39 -3.53 18.46 37.86
CA SER A 39 -3.75 18.44 36.42
C SER A 39 -2.44 18.16 35.67
N LEU A 40 -2.45 17.20 34.73
CA LEU A 40 -1.30 16.95 33.87
C LEU A 40 -1.24 18.04 32.78
N ASP A 41 -0.09 18.69 32.62
CA ASP A 41 0.10 19.84 31.71
C ASP A 41 -0.17 19.53 30.21
N TYR A 42 -0.30 18.25 29.82
CA TYR A 42 -0.46 17.76 28.44
C TYR A 42 -1.24 16.43 28.40
N PRO A 43 -1.82 16.01 27.25
CA PRO A 43 -2.46 14.70 27.11
C PRO A 43 -1.41 13.58 27.25
N LEU A 44 -1.21 13.14 28.48
CA LEU A 44 -0.22 12.15 28.90
C LEU A 44 -0.85 11.21 29.92
N THR A 45 -0.32 9.98 29.95
CA THR A 45 -0.61 9.00 31.00
C THR A 45 0.57 8.95 31.96
N ARG A 46 0.32 9.21 33.25
CA ARG A 46 1.30 9.03 34.33
C ARG A 46 1.03 7.70 35.03
N ILE A 47 2.07 6.88 35.19
CA ILE A 47 2.03 5.65 35.97
C ILE A 47 3.04 5.78 37.12
N THR A 48 2.56 5.75 38.36
CA THR A 48 3.38 5.86 39.57
C THR A 48 3.47 4.50 40.25
N LEU A 49 4.70 3.97 40.34
CA LEU A 49 4.99 2.68 40.98
C LEU A 49 5.45 2.88 42.42
N PHE A 50 4.65 2.41 43.38
CA PHE A 50 4.99 2.41 44.80
C PHE A 50 5.69 1.11 45.15
N LEU A 51 7.00 1.18 45.38
CA LEU A 51 7.85 0.01 45.65
C LEU A 51 7.58 -0.56 47.05
N HIS A 52 7.79 -1.87 47.23
CA HIS A 52 7.62 -2.50 48.55
C HIS A 52 8.59 -1.90 49.58
N GLU A 53 8.05 -1.56 50.76
CA GLU A 53 8.81 -0.98 51.88
C GLU A 53 8.93 -1.94 53.08
N THR A 54 8.29 -3.11 53.01
CA THR A 54 8.23 -4.09 54.09
C THR A 54 9.06 -5.34 53.78
N GLY A 55 10.03 -5.65 54.65
CA GLY A 55 10.99 -6.75 54.48
C GLY A 55 12.30 -6.47 55.24
N SER A 56 13.24 -7.41 55.25
CA SER A 56 14.58 -7.12 55.81
C SER A 56 15.31 -6.10 54.94
N ASP A 57 16.01 -5.14 55.56
CA ASP A 57 16.67 -4.01 54.88
C ASP A 57 17.55 -4.45 53.70
N GLY A 58 18.26 -5.57 53.83
CA GLY A 58 19.12 -6.10 52.77
C GLY A 58 18.38 -6.60 51.53
N ILE A 59 17.17 -7.15 51.68
CA ILE A 59 16.36 -7.65 50.56
C ILE A 59 15.70 -6.49 49.82
N LEU A 60 15.17 -5.51 50.57
CA LEU A 60 14.55 -4.30 50.01
C LEU A 60 15.57 -3.45 49.25
N ALA A 61 16.76 -3.25 49.80
CA ALA A 61 17.85 -2.55 49.14
C ALA A 61 18.25 -3.24 47.82
N LYS A 62 18.38 -4.57 47.83
CA LYS A 62 18.72 -5.35 46.64
C LYS A 62 17.63 -5.30 45.56
N GLN A 63 16.36 -5.37 45.93
CA GLN A 63 15.24 -5.24 44.99
C GLN A 63 15.15 -3.84 44.39
N ARG A 64 15.33 -2.79 45.20
CA ARG A 64 15.36 -1.40 44.74
C ARG A 64 16.52 -1.18 43.77
N GLU A 65 17.71 -1.68 44.10
CA GLU A 65 18.89 -1.58 43.24
C GLU A 65 18.70 -2.34 41.92
N THR A 66 18.15 -3.56 41.97
CA THR A 66 17.88 -4.37 40.75
C THR A 66 16.86 -3.67 39.85
N THR A 67 15.79 -3.13 40.41
CA THR A 67 14.75 -2.42 39.64
C THR A 67 15.32 -1.15 39.02
N LEU A 68 16.10 -0.37 39.79
CA LEU A 68 16.78 0.82 39.28
C LEU A 68 17.78 0.47 38.18
N GLN A 69 18.52 -0.62 38.33
CA GLN A 69 19.48 -1.08 37.33
C GLN A 69 18.77 -1.49 36.04
N GLN A 70 17.68 -2.25 36.12
CA GLN A 70 16.87 -2.63 34.96
C GLN A 70 16.29 -1.42 34.22
N PHE A 71 15.75 -0.45 34.95
CA PHE A 71 15.26 0.79 34.33
C PHE A 71 16.40 1.62 33.71
N ARG A 72 17.57 1.69 34.36
CA ARG A 72 18.74 2.40 33.84
C ARG A 72 19.30 1.74 32.59
N GLU A 73 19.43 0.42 32.54
CA GLU A 73 19.95 -0.33 31.40
C GLU A 73 19.00 -0.24 30.19
N LEU A 74 17.69 -0.40 30.44
CA LEU A 74 16.65 -0.29 29.42
C LEU A 74 16.59 1.13 28.84
N GLN A 75 16.57 2.17 29.70
CA GLN A 75 16.56 3.56 29.24
C GLN A 75 17.88 3.98 28.61
N ALA A 76 19.04 3.64 29.17
CA ALA A 76 20.31 4.14 28.66
C ALA A 76 20.59 3.60 27.26
N THR A 77 20.35 2.31 27.04
CA THR A 77 20.58 1.66 25.74
C THR A 77 19.60 2.20 24.70
N TYR A 78 18.31 2.25 25.03
CA TYR A 78 17.26 2.80 24.15
C TYR A 78 17.44 4.28 23.85
N LEU A 79 17.69 5.12 24.87
CA LEU A 79 17.93 6.55 24.70
C LEU A 79 19.24 6.81 23.94
N LEU A 80 20.27 5.98 24.14
CA LEU A 80 21.51 6.08 23.37
C LEU A 80 21.29 5.71 21.91
N PHE A 81 20.56 4.63 21.61
CA PHE A 81 20.19 4.26 20.24
C PHE A 81 19.31 5.32 19.57
N MET A 82 18.25 5.79 20.24
CA MET A 82 17.41 6.89 19.76
C MET A 82 18.22 8.19 19.57
N LYS A 83 19.20 8.46 20.45
CA LYS A 83 20.11 9.61 20.33
C LYS A 83 21.11 9.43 19.19
N ASN A 84 21.58 8.22 18.92
CA ASN A 84 22.50 7.92 17.82
C ASN A 84 21.77 8.00 16.47
N LEU A 85 20.53 7.51 16.39
CA LEU A 85 19.61 7.75 15.27
C LEU A 85 19.36 9.25 15.07
N ARG A 86 19.08 9.99 16.14
CA ARG A 86 18.93 11.46 16.11
C ARG A 86 20.19 12.20 15.63
N ARG A 87 21.37 11.62 15.83
CA ARG A 87 22.66 12.22 15.43
C ARG A 87 23.19 11.71 14.09
N GLY A 88 22.48 10.80 13.41
CA GLY A 88 22.92 10.19 12.16
C GLY A 88 24.21 9.37 12.27
N ARG A 89 24.50 8.82 13.47
CA ARG A 89 25.71 8.02 13.74
C ARG A 89 25.43 6.53 13.87
N ALA A 90 24.16 6.12 13.74
CA ALA A 90 23.76 4.73 13.86
C ALA A 90 24.17 3.93 12.61
N SER A 91 24.54 2.67 12.78
CA SER A 91 24.69 1.74 11.67
C SER A 91 23.31 1.27 11.17
N ALA A 92 23.26 0.69 9.97
CA ALA A 92 22.02 0.12 9.43
C ALA A 92 21.43 -0.97 10.36
N ASN A 93 22.27 -1.82 10.97
CA ASN A 93 21.81 -2.88 11.87
C ASN A 93 21.19 -2.31 13.15
N GLU A 94 21.80 -1.28 13.74
CA GLU A 94 21.25 -0.61 14.94
C GLU A 94 19.90 0.05 14.65
N ALA A 95 19.74 0.62 13.45
CA ALA A 95 18.45 1.17 13.01
C ALA A 95 17.40 0.06 12.87
N LYS A 96 17.75 -1.09 12.30
CA LYS A 96 16.84 -2.25 12.17
C LYS A 96 16.38 -2.76 13.53
N GLU A 97 17.30 -2.94 14.48
CA GLU A 97 16.96 -3.36 15.86
C GLU A 97 16.02 -2.36 16.53
N THR A 98 16.27 -1.07 16.34
CA THR A 98 15.40 -0.02 16.90
C THR A 98 14.01 -0.03 16.26
N ILE A 99 13.92 -0.21 14.94
CA ILE A 99 12.63 -0.34 14.23
C ILE A 99 11.86 -1.56 14.76
N TRP A 100 12.51 -2.69 14.93
CA TRP A 100 11.90 -3.90 15.50
C TRP A 100 11.37 -3.70 16.91
N LEU A 101 12.17 -3.05 17.75
CA LEU A 101 11.78 -2.75 19.12
C LEU A 101 10.58 -1.78 19.15
N LEU A 102 10.63 -0.71 18.36
CA LEU A 102 9.50 0.22 18.20
C LEU A 102 8.25 -0.51 17.71
N ASN A 103 8.38 -1.40 16.74
CA ASN A 103 7.28 -2.21 16.24
C ASN A 103 6.61 -3.03 17.35
N SER A 104 7.40 -3.66 18.23
CA SER A 104 6.86 -4.42 19.39
C SER A 104 6.09 -3.55 20.38
N TYR A 105 6.44 -2.26 20.51
CA TYR A 105 5.70 -1.32 21.36
C TYR A 105 4.42 -0.80 20.71
N LEU A 106 4.33 -0.82 19.38
CA LEU A 106 3.15 -0.37 18.61
C LEU A 106 2.06 -1.45 18.51
N GLU A 107 2.31 -2.68 18.96
CA GLU A 107 1.30 -3.74 19.05
C GLU A 107 0.18 -3.41 20.07
N GLY A 108 0.41 -2.45 20.98
CA GLY A 108 -0.64 -1.80 21.79
C GLY A 108 -0.95 -0.40 21.25
N GLU A 109 -2.23 0.00 21.26
CA GLU A 109 -2.89 1.19 20.64
C GLU A 109 -2.23 2.59 20.83
N ASN A 110 -0.94 2.74 20.58
CA ASN A 110 -0.21 3.99 20.71
C ASN A 110 0.16 4.55 19.34
N GLU A 111 0.01 5.86 19.16
CA GLU A 111 0.56 6.58 18.01
C GLU A 111 2.10 6.58 18.05
N LEU A 112 2.73 6.74 16.87
CA LEU A 112 4.18 6.91 16.81
C LEU A 112 4.61 8.18 17.58
N PRO A 113 5.65 8.09 18.44
CA PRO A 113 6.18 9.27 19.10
C PRO A 113 6.73 10.27 18.07
N ASN A 114 6.04 11.40 17.88
CA ASN A 114 6.46 12.54 17.08
C ASN A 114 6.76 12.23 15.58
N PRO A 115 5.72 12.02 14.76
CA PRO A 115 5.86 11.62 13.34
C PRO A 115 6.62 12.62 12.48
N LYS A 116 6.58 13.92 12.80
CA LYS A 116 7.31 14.96 12.06
C LYS A 116 8.83 14.74 12.14
N ARG A 117 9.33 14.29 13.28
CA ARG A 117 10.76 14.02 13.48
C ARG A 117 11.22 12.76 12.80
N LEU A 118 10.39 11.71 12.81
CA LEU A 118 10.67 10.47 12.09
C LEU A 118 10.89 10.76 10.60
N LYS A 119 10.01 11.59 10.01
CA LYS A 119 10.10 11.95 8.59
C LYS A 119 11.41 12.64 8.21
N ALA A 120 11.93 13.50 9.09
CA ALA A 120 13.18 14.24 8.85
C ALA A 120 14.45 13.43 9.13
N SER A 121 14.36 12.37 9.95
CA SER A 121 15.53 11.64 10.45
C SER A 121 15.97 10.55 9.46
N LYS A 122 17.28 10.35 9.33
CA LYS A 122 17.86 9.25 8.54
C LYS A 122 17.81 7.95 9.35
N VAL A 123 16.70 7.23 9.28
CA VAL A 123 16.40 6.06 10.11
C VAL A 123 15.98 4.83 9.33
N PHE A 124 15.67 4.97 8.03
CA PHE A 124 15.24 3.87 7.19
C PHE A 124 16.46 3.23 6.54
N PRO A 125 16.80 1.98 6.85
CA PRO A 125 17.86 1.27 6.14
C PRO A 125 17.38 0.96 4.72
N VAL A 126 18.00 1.58 3.72
CA VAL A 126 17.66 1.40 2.30
C VAL A 126 18.82 0.73 1.60
N LYS A 127 18.53 -0.40 0.95
CA LYS A 127 19.44 -1.11 0.06
C LYS A 127 19.31 -0.55 -1.35
N HIS A 128 20.43 -0.11 -1.90
CA HIS A 128 20.52 0.44 -3.25
C HIS A 128 20.74 -0.65 -4.31
N PRO A 129 20.53 -0.34 -5.60
CA PRO A 129 20.77 -1.27 -6.70
C PRO A 129 22.18 -1.89 -6.72
N ASN A 130 23.19 -1.12 -6.32
CA ASN A 130 24.58 -1.56 -6.19
C ASN A 130 24.85 -2.47 -4.97
N GLY A 131 23.84 -2.73 -4.14
CA GLY A 131 23.93 -3.54 -2.92
C GLY A 131 24.34 -2.77 -1.66
N THR A 132 24.69 -1.48 -1.73
CA THR A 132 25.04 -0.70 -0.54
C THR A 132 23.81 -0.37 0.28
N VAL A 133 23.94 -0.42 1.60
CA VAL A 133 22.86 -0.07 2.54
C VAL A 133 23.20 1.23 3.23
N GLU A 134 22.32 2.22 3.15
CA GLU A 134 22.47 3.50 3.84
C GLU A 134 21.22 3.83 4.67
N LEU A 135 21.37 4.73 5.64
CA LEU A 135 20.24 5.27 6.38
C LEU A 135 19.67 6.47 5.64
N CYS A 136 18.43 6.32 5.19
CA CYS A 136 17.66 7.33 4.48
C CYS A 136 16.57 7.93 5.38
N ASN A 137 16.10 9.11 4.99
CA ASN A 137 14.92 9.73 5.59
C ASN A 137 13.69 9.45 4.72
N PHE A 138 12.54 10.00 5.11
CA PHE A 138 11.28 9.77 4.40
C PHE A 138 11.23 10.37 3.00
N ALA A 139 12.11 11.34 2.67
CA ALA A 139 12.14 11.96 1.35
C ALA A 139 12.83 11.09 0.29
N THR A 140 13.54 10.04 0.69
CA THR A 140 14.16 9.11 -0.26
C THR A 140 13.10 8.17 -0.85
N ASP A 141 13.11 8.00 -2.17
CA ASP A 141 12.27 7.00 -2.81
C ASP A 141 12.87 5.61 -2.68
N PHE A 142 12.14 4.73 -2.01
CA PHE A 142 12.42 3.32 -1.87
C PHE A 142 11.11 2.55 -1.83
N ALA A 143 11.17 1.27 -2.19
CA ALA A 143 10.04 0.36 -2.18
C ALA A 143 10.13 -0.62 -1.00
N ILE A 144 8.98 -1.19 -0.63
CA ILE A 144 8.84 -2.21 0.41
C ILE A 144 8.23 -3.45 -0.24
N THR A 145 8.70 -4.65 0.11
CA THR A 145 8.13 -5.87 -0.45
C THR A 145 8.05 -6.99 0.57
N TYR A 146 6.93 -7.70 0.52
CA TYR A 146 6.71 -8.98 1.19
C TYR A 146 6.45 -10.11 0.18
N ARG A 147 6.59 -9.85 -1.14
CA ARG A 147 6.33 -10.81 -2.21
C ARG A 147 7.61 -11.13 -2.97
N ASN A 148 8.03 -12.40 -2.93
CA ASN A 148 9.26 -12.85 -3.57
C ASN A 148 9.27 -12.67 -5.10
N HIS A 149 8.13 -12.84 -5.79
CA HIS A 149 8.08 -12.73 -7.25
C HIS A 149 8.34 -11.29 -7.74
N LEU A 150 7.72 -10.28 -7.11
CA LEU A 150 7.96 -8.88 -7.46
C LEU A 150 9.38 -8.42 -7.08
N LEU A 151 9.88 -8.86 -5.92
CA LEU A 151 11.25 -8.56 -5.50
C LEU A 151 12.27 -9.09 -6.54
N GLY A 152 12.05 -10.29 -7.07
CA GLY A 152 12.91 -10.87 -8.10
C GLY A 152 13.03 -9.98 -9.35
N SER A 153 11.92 -9.44 -9.84
CA SER A 153 11.89 -8.60 -11.05
C SER A 153 12.71 -7.31 -10.93
N PHE A 154 12.70 -6.70 -9.74
CA PHE A 154 13.33 -5.39 -9.47
C PHE A 154 14.67 -5.46 -8.72
N SER A 155 15.11 -6.67 -8.35
CA SER A 155 16.38 -6.88 -7.65
C SER A 155 17.56 -6.32 -8.45
N GLY A 156 18.41 -5.52 -7.80
CA GLY A 156 19.55 -4.86 -8.44
C GLY A 156 19.19 -3.71 -9.38
N LYS A 157 17.92 -3.32 -9.46
CA LYS A 157 17.43 -2.21 -10.31
C LYS A 157 16.81 -1.07 -9.51
N ALA A 158 16.19 -1.37 -8.37
CA ALA A 158 15.47 -0.42 -7.53
C ALA A 158 16.03 -0.35 -6.10
N LYS A 159 15.67 0.71 -5.37
CA LYS A 159 15.95 0.89 -3.94
C LYS A 159 14.88 0.21 -3.09
N PHE A 160 15.31 -0.51 -2.06
CA PHE A 160 14.42 -1.27 -1.17
C PHE A 160 14.70 -0.98 0.30
N LEU A 161 13.65 -0.97 1.11
CA LEU A 161 13.83 -1.06 2.56
C LEU A 161 14.52 -2.39 2.89
N ASP A 162 15.63 -2.34 3.61
CA ASP A 162 16.54 -3.47 3.81
C ASP A 162 16.08 -4.42 4.94
N PHE A 163 14.92 -5.03 4.76
CA PHE A 163 14.39 -6.09 5.62
C PHE A 163 14.08 -7.33 4.79
N GLY A 164 14.15 -8.51 5.42
CA GLY A 164 13.70 -9.74 4.79
C GLY A 164 12.20 -9.70 4.53
N VAL A 165 11.74 -10.45 3.53
CA VAL A 165 10.30 -10.53 3.18
C VAL A 165 9.43 -10.95 4.37
N ASN A 166 9.92 -11.88 5.20
CA ASN A 166 9.22 -12.31 6.42
C ASN A 166 9.27 -11.25 7.54
N ASP A 167 10.33 -10.44 7.58
CA ASP A 167 10.46 -9.36 8.57
C ASP A 167 9.45 -8.25 8.27
N VAL A 168 9.30 -7.88 7.00
CA VAL A 168 8.35 -6.85 6.55
C VAL A 168 6.92 -7.16 7.00
N LEU A 169 6.47 -8.42 6.92
CA LEU A 169 5.14 -8.83 7.38
C LEU A 169 4.94 -8.59 8.88
N ARG A 170 5.97 -8.86 9.69
CA ARG A 170 5.92 -8.67 11.14
C ARG A 170 6.08 -7.20 11.54
N LEU A 171 6.68 -6.39 10.67
CA LEU A 171 6.84 -4.94 10.84
C LEU A 171 5.62 -4.13 10.40
N GLU A 172 4.51 -4.78 10.05
CA GLU A 172 3.28 -4.11 9.63
C GLU A 172 2.85 -2.98 10.59
N PRO A 173 2.80 -3.16 11.93
CA PRO A 173 2.41 -2.08 12.84
C PRO A 173 3.27 -0.82 12.67
N PHE A 174 4.59 -0.96 12.61
CA PHE A 174 5.49 0.16 12.39
C PHE A 174 5.31 0.79 11.01
N LEU A 175 5.25 -0.02 9.95
CA LEU A 175 5.16 0.46 8.57
C LEU A 175 3.86 1.24 8.32
N GLN A 176 2.74 0.77 8.87
CA GLN A 176 1.47 1.47 8.83
C GLN A 176 1.52 2.80 9.60
N ARG A 177 1.96 2.75 10.86
CA ARG A 177 2.00 3.96 11.69
C ARG A 177 2.96 5.01 11.12
N ALA A 178 4.04 4.57 10.47
CA ALA A 178 5.00 5.46 9.81
C ALA A 178 4.48 6.07 8.51
N GLY A 179 3.34 5.61 7.98
CA GLY A 179 2.76 6.09 6.73
C GLY A 179 3.53 5.62 5.49
N LEU A 180 4.04 4.39 5.50
CA LEU A 180 4.87 3.82 4.43
C LEU A 180 4.11 2.85 3.51
N GLU A 181 2.80 2.69 3.68
CA GLU A 181 1.97 1.70 2.99
C GLU A 181 1.97 1.90 1.47
N ALA A 182 1.95 3.15 1.01
CA ALA A 182 2.02 3.46 -0.41
C ALA A 182 3.33 2.98 -1.08
N ARG A 183 4.37 2.66 -0.29
CA ARG A 183 5.67 2.18 -0.80
C ARG A 183 5.71 0.67 -1.01
N TYR A 184 4.70 -0.09 -0.57
CA TYR A 184 4.62 -1.52 -0.89
C TYR A 184 4.58 -1.73 -2.40
N LEU A 185 5.35 -2.69 -2.93
CA LEU A 185 5.33 -3.02 -4.37
C LEU A 185 3.92 -3.38 -4.86
N SER A 186 3.08 -3.96 -4.00
CA SER A 186 1.67 -4.23 -4.34
C SER A 186 0.84 -2.97 -4.59
N SER A 187 1.31 -1.81 -4.17
CA SER A 187 0.64 -0.51 -4.30
C SER A 187 1.37 0.43 -5.26
N SER A 188 2.70 0.36 -5.34
CA SER A 188 3.53 1.27 -6.14
C SER A 188 3.90 0.72 -7.52
N VAL A 189 3.79 -0.59 -7.76
CA VAL A 189 4.03 -1.18 -9.08
C VAL A 189 2.75 -1.17 -9.90
N LYS A 190 2.85 -0.73 -11.16
CA LYS A 190 1.79 -0.86 -12.16
C LYS A 190 2.21 -1.87 -13.21
N GLU A 191 1.33 -2.78 -13.58
CA GLU A 191 1.51 -3.65 -14.73
C GLU A 191 0.90 -2.99 -15.96
N ILE A 192 1.70 -2.83 -17.02
CA ILE A 192 1.35 -2.11 -18.24
C ILE A 192 1.76 -2.97 -19.43
N SER A 193 0.82 -3.27 -20.34
CA SER A 193 1.18 -3.91 -21.59
C SER A 193 1.93 -2.91 -22.50
N ALA A 194 2.83 -3.40 -23.33
CA ALA A 194 3.60 -2.57 -24.23
C ALA A 194 3.96 -3.30 -25.51
N LEU A 195 3.98 -2.56 -26.62
CA LEU A 195 4.44 -3.07 -27.91
C LEU A 195 5.93 -3.41 -27.86
N VAL A 196 6.26 -4.53 -28.50
CA VAL A 196 7.64 -4.92 -28.77
C VAL A 196 7.93 -4.60 -30.23
N GLY A 197 8.84 -3.64 -30.46
CA GLY A 197 9.14 -3.14 -31.80
C GLY A 197 8.11 -2.14 -32.33
N ASN A 198 8.27 -1.78 -33.61
CA ASN A 198 7.43 -0.79 -34.29
C ASN A 198 6.57 -1.41 -35.41
N SER A 199 6.68 -2.72 -35.67
CA SER A 199 5.89 -3.40 -36.70
C SER A 199 4.45 -3.60 -36.24
N HIS A 200 3.53 -2.94 -36.92
CA HIS A 200 2.10 -3.21 -36.81
C HIS A 200 1.46 -3.06 -38.20
N ARG A 201 0.33 -3.73 -38.39
CA ARG A 201 -0.48 -3.64 -39.61
C ARG A 201 -1.95 -3.53 -39.25
N SER A 202 -2.76 -3.05 -40.19
CA SER A 202 -4.22 -3.07 -40.04
C SER A 202 -4.73 -4.49 -39.84
N LEU A 203 -5.81 -4.62 -39.05
CA LEU A 203 -6.48 -5.87 -38.79
C LEU A 203 -6.86 -6.61 -40.08
N ALA A 204 -6.44 -7.87 -40.20
CA ALA A 204 -6.67 -8.68 -41.39
C ALA A 204 -8.12 -9.20 -41.49
N SER A 205 -8.80 -9.33 -40.35
CA SER A 205 -10.17 -9.87 -40.21
C SER A 205 -11.19 -8.76 -39.92
N PRO A 206 -11.92 -8.23 -40.93
CA PRO A 206 -12.84 -7.10 -40.75
C PRO A 206 -14.03 -7.41 -39.82
N ASP A 207 -14.41 -8.68 -39.69
CA ASP A 207 -15.43 -9.18 -38.78
C ASP A 207 -15.07 -8.96 -37.30
N ARG A 208 -13.77 -8.90 -36.99
CA ARG A 208 -13.25 -8.62 -35.65
C ARG A 208 -13.09 -7.12 -35.37
N ASN A 209 -13.41 -6.26 -36.33
CA ASN A 209 -13.40 -4.82 -36.09
C ASN A 209 -14.57 -4.45 -35.17
N ILE A 210 -14.23 -4.02 -33.96
CA ILE A 210 -15.19 -3.63 -32.91
C ILE A 210 -15.35 -2.11 -32.76
N ALA A 211 -14.75 -1.28 -33.61
CA ALA A 211 -14.83 0.18 -33.49
C ALA A 211 -16.30 0.65 -33.40
N ARG A 212 -17.14 0.18 -34.33
CA ARG A 212 -18.58 0.49 -34.34
C ARG A 212 -19.33 -0.10 -33.15
N LYS A 213 -18.94 -1.30 -32.68
CA LYS A 213 -19.52 -1.93 -31.48
C LYS A 213 -19.28 -1.06 -30.25
N PHE A 214 -18.04 -0.62 -30.09
CA PHE A 214 -17.63 0.19 -28.96
C PHE A 214 -18.39 1.53 -28.89
N MET A 215 -18.70 2.13 -30.05
CA MET A 215 -19.53 3.33 -30.11
C MET A 215 -20.94 3.09 -29.55
N VAL A 216 -21.55 1.94 -29.89
CA VAL A 216 -22.88 1.55 -29.37
C VAL A 216 -22.83 1.14 -27.90
N CYS A 217 -21.67 0.70 -27.39
CA CYS A 217 -21.51 0.33 -25.98
C CYS A 217 -21.90 1.47 -25.03
N SER A 218 -21.73 2.73 -25.43
CA SER A 218 -22.16 3.88 -24.63
C SER A 218 -23.64 3.82 -24.27
N ASP A 219 -24.50 3.58 -25.26
CA ASP A 219 -25.95 3.61 -25.06
C ASP A 219 -26.40 2.43 -24.18
N GLU A 220 -25.79 1.25 -24.38
CA GLU A 220 -26.05 0.07 -23.55
C GLU A 220 -25.53 0.24 -22.12
N LEU A 221 -24.35 0.84 -21.93
CA LEU A 221 -23.80 1.13 -20.61
C LEU A 221 -24.64 2.20 -19.88
N GLN A 222 -25.17 3.19 -20.60
CA GLN A 222 -26.12 4.17 -20.06
C GLN A 222 -27.47 3.52 -19.68
N ALA A 223 -27.98 2.59 -20.50
CA ALA A 223 -29.18 1.82 -20.15
C ALA A 223 -28.94 0.96 -18.89
N THR A 224 -27.78 0.33 -18.80
CA THR A 224 -27.37 -0.49 -17.65
C THR A 224 -27.22 0.38 -16.39
N GLU A 225 -26.60 1.56 -16.49
CA GLU A 225 -26.46 2.55 -15.40
C GLU A 225 -27.81 2.85 -14.74
N ARG A 226 -28.85 3.11 -15.53
CA ARG A 226 -30.21 3.41 -15.02
C ARG A 226 -30.81 2.28 -14.16
N THR A 227 -30.32 1.05 -14.32
CA THR A 227 -30.77 -0.12 -13.55
C THR A 227 -29.91 -0.41 -12.31
N MET A 228 -28.76 0.26 -12.15
CA MET A 228 -27.87 0.09 -11.00
C MET A 228 -28.35 0.89 -9.78
N ARG A 229 -28.00 0.44 -8.58
CA ARG A 229 -28.19 1.19 -7.32
C ARG A 229 -26.80 1.55 -6.77
N ASN A 230 -26.68 2.70 -6.08
CA ASN A 230 -25.50 3.14 -5.29
C ASN A 230 -24.35 3.82 -6.07
N GLU A 231 -23.22 4.05 -5.40
CA GLU A 231 -22.08 4.90 -5.81
C GLU A 231 -21.45 4.50 -7.16
N VAL A 232 -21.35 3.19 -7.45
CA VAL A 232 -20.83 2.66 -8.74
C VAL A 232 -21.61 3.20 -9.94
N ARG A 233 -22.92 3.47 -9.77
CA ARG A 233 -23.75 4.08 -10.80
C ARG A 233 -23.27 5.50 -11.16
N LEU A 234 -22.98 6.31 -10.14
CA LEU A 234 -22.57 7.70 -10.33
C LEU A 234 -21.20 7.76 -10.99
N THR A 235 -20.25 6.92 -10.54
CA THR A 235 -18.91 6.81 -11.12
C THR A 235 -18.97 6.41 -12.59
N LEU A 236 -19.71 5.35 -12.93
CA LEU A 236 -19.87 4.90 -14.31
C LEU A 236 -20.48 6.00 -15.20
N LYS A 237 -21.50 6.70 -14.71
CA LYS A 237 -22.15 7.81 -15.43
C LYS A 237 -21.18 8.95 -15.73
N ILE A 238 -20.37 9.35 -14.74
CA ILE A 238 -19.36 10.41 -14.91
C ILE A 238 -18.32 9.97 -15.93
N LYS A 239 -17.76 8.76 -15.78
CA LYS A 239 -16.71 8.23 -16.67
C LYS A 239 -17.16 8.12 -18.12
N ILE A 240 -18.37 7.60 -18.38
CA ILE A 240 -18.95 7.56 -19.73
C ILE A 240 -19.08 8.97 -20.32
N SER A 241 -19.50 9.95 -19.50
CA SER A 241 -19.68 11.33 -19.96
C SER A 241 -18.35 12.04 -20.23
N GLU A 242 -17.29 11.70 -19.49
CA GLU A 242 -15.93 12.24 -19.66
C GLU A 242 -15.15 11.58 -20.81
N SER A 243 -15.49 10.35 -21.17
CA SER A 243 -14.82 9.63 -22.24
C SER A 243 -15.16 10.23 -23.61
N GLN A 244 -14.36 11.22 -24.02
CA GLN A 244 -14.49 11.96 -25.30
C GLN A 244 -14.53 11.05 -26.55
N PHE A 245 -14.03 9.82 -26.45
CA PHE A 245 -13.97 8.82 -27.53
C PHE A 245 -15.28 8.07 -27.76
N ILE A 246 -16.26 8.19 -26.86
CA ILE A 246 -17.64 7.79 -27.17
C ILE A 246 -18.28 8.72 -28.23
N SER A 247 -17.53 9.69 -28.75
CA SER A 247 -17.89 10.42 -29.97
C SER A 247 -18.29 9.48 -31.12
N LYS A 248 -19.21 9.95 -31.97
CA LYS A 248 -19.72 9.21 -33.13
C LYS A 248 -18.71 9.05 -34.29
N ASP A 249 -17.42 9.20 -34.03
CA ASP A 249 -16.37 9.13 -35.04
C ASP A 249 -15.58 7.80 -34.96
N PRO A 250 -15.80 6.87 -35.91
CA PRO A 250 -15.07 5.60 -35.95
C PRO A 250 -13.60 5.77 -36.32
N GLU A 251 -13.17 6.90 -36.87
CA GLU A 251 -11.75 7.15 -37.22
C GLU A 251 -10.88 7.32 -35.96
N LEU A 252 -11.49 7.57 -34.80
CA LEU A 252 -10.82 7.67 -33.50
C LEU A 252 -10.55 6.29 -32.86
N PHE A 253 -10.91 5.19 -33.52
CA PHE A 253 -10.65 3.82 -33.06
C PHE A 253 -9.88 3.04 -34.12
N ASP A 254 -8.62 2.73 -33.81
CA ASP A 254 -7.79 1.89 -34.68
C ASP A 254 -7.52 0.54 -34.01
N ILE A 255 -7.60 -0.53 -34.80
CA ILE A 255 -7.31 -1.89 -34.36
C ILE A 255 -6.23 -2.45 -35.26
N CYS A 256 -5.08 -2.71 -34.65
CA CYS A 256 -3.87 -3.14 -35.31
C CYS A 256 -3.42 -4.52 -34.84
N GLU A 257 -2.80 -5.26 -35.74
CA GLU A 257 -2.09 -6.49 -35.44
C GLU A 257 -0.61 -6.23 -35.22
N THR A 258 -0.03 -6.90 -34.23
CA THR A 258 1.40 -6.86 -33.93
C THR A 258 1.94 -8.28 -33.73
N ASP A 259 3.25 -8.43 -33.91
CA ASP A 259 3.96 -9.69 -33.73
C ASP A 259 4.05 -10.07 -32.24
N GLU A 260 4.29 -9.08 -31.37
CA GLU A 260 4.52 -9.31 -29.96
C GLU A 260 4.07 -8.13 -29.09
N ILE A 261 3.40 -8.49 -27.99
CA ILE A 261 3.02 -7.58 -26.91
C ILE A 261 3.60 -8.18 -25.64
N CYS A 262 4.28 -7.35 -24.85
CA CYS A 262 4.83 -7.75 -23.57
C CYS A 262 4.06 -7.08 -22.44
N SER A 263 4.09 -7.70 -21.25
CA SER A 263 3.69 -7.07 -20.01
C SER A 263 4.92 -6.55 -19.28
N ARG A 264 4.87 -5.29 -18.85
CA ARG A 264 5.95 -4.63 -18.12
C ARG A 264 5.43 -4.18 -16.77
N LEU A 265 6.20 -4.45 -15.73
CA LEU A 265 6.04 -3.83 -14.42
C LEU A 265 6.78 -2.49 -14.42
N HIS A 266 6.09 -1.44 -14.01
CA HIS A 266 6.58 -0.09 -13.88
C HIS A 266 6.66 0.29 -12.41
N LEU A 267 7.82 0.75 -11.97
CA LEU A 267 8.06 1.26 -10.62
C LEU A 267 8.74 2.62 -10.73
N ASN A 268 8.07 3.67 -10.24
CA ASN A 268 8.63 5.01 -10.22
C ASN A 268 9.46 5.24 -8.95
N GLN A 269 10.73 5.65 -9.10
CA GLN A 269 11.61 6.08 -8.01
C GLN A 269 12.49 7.23 -8.49
N ASP A 270 12.62 8.31 -7.72
CA ASP A 270 13.44 9.48 -8.07
C ASP A 270 13.10 10.05 -9.46
N GLU A 271 11.80 10.12 -9.79
CA GLU A 271 11.30 10.54 -11.12
C GLU A 271 11.73 9.63 -12.28
N ASN A 272 12.39 8.50 -12.00
CA ASN A 272 12.77 7.50 -12.99
C ASN A 272 11.76 6.33 -12.99
N ASP A 273 11.30 5.96 -14.18
CA ASP A 273 10.39 4.83 -14.39
C ASP A 273 11.18 3.56 -14.69
N ILE A 274 11.35 2.72 -13.66
CA ILE A 274 12.05 1.43 -13.77
C ILE A 274 11.08 0.42 -14.39
N LYS A 275 11.37 0.01 -15.63
CA LYS A 275 10.54 -0.92 -16.40
C LYS A 275 11.15 -2.31 -16.40
N VAL A 276 10.36 -3.33 -16.06
CA VAL A 276 10.77 -4.74 -16.10
C VAL A 276 9.75 -5.55 -16.86
N GLU A 277 10.17 -6.17 -17.95
CA GLU A 277 9.34 -7.12 -18.67
C GLU A 277 9.16 -8.41 -17.86
N VAL A 278 7.91 -8.88 -17.74
CA VAL A 278 7.56 -10.04 -16.89
C VAL A 278 6.90 -11.18 -17.64
N SER A 279 6.18 -10.90 -18.72
CA SER A 279 5.47 -11.93 -19.51
C SER A 279 5.07 -11.40 -20.88
N ARG A 280 4.49 -12.29 -21.69
CA ARG A 280 3.74 -11.90 -22.89
C ARG A 280 2.35 -11.44 -22.52
N SER A 281 1.82 -10.51 -23.29
CA SER A 281 0.43 -10.04 -23.22
C SER A 281 -0.25 -10.28 -24.56
N GLU A 282 -1.58 -10.27 -24.56
CA GLU A 282 -2.40 -10.52 -25.75
C GLU A 282 -2.97 -9.23 -26.34
N LEU A 283 -2.94 -8.14 -25.56
CA LEU A 283 -3.67 -6.91 -25.84
C LEU A 283 -2.92 -5.67 -25.31
N HIS A 284 -2.88 -4.62 -26.10
CA HIS A 284 -2.39 -3.32 -25.67
C HIS A 284 -3.33 -2.19 -26.12
N LEU A 285 -3.78 -1.37 -25.17
CA LEU A 285 -4.59 -0.18 -25.43
C LEU A 285 -3.70 1.04 -25.26
N TYR A 286 -3.67 1.91 -26.27
CA TYR A 286 -2.89 3.13 -26.27
C TYR A 286 -3.73 4.30 -26.78
N LYS A 287 -3.92 5.31 -25.94
CA LYS A 287 -4.57 6.56 -26.33
C LYS A 287 -3.52 7.55 -26.81
N ASN A 288 -3.67 8.06 -28.03
CA ASN A 288 -2.84 9.10 -28.62
C ASN A 288 -3.70 10.32 -29.03
N GLU A 289 -3.09 11.28 -29.73
CA GLU A 289 -3.80 12.47 -30.24
C GLU A 289 -4.85 12.12 -31.30
N ALA A 290 -4.68 11.02 -32.01
CA ALA A 290 -5.55 10.59 -33.12
C ALA A 290 -6.73 9.70 -32.68
N GLY A 291 -6.67 9.08 -31.49
CA GLY A 291 -7.60 8.00 -31.19
C GLY A 291 -7.20 7.11 -30.03
N LEU A 292 -8.04 6.10 -29.78
CA LEU A 292 -7.66 4.88 -29.10
C LEU A 292 -7.13 3.87 -30.14
N ALA A 293 -5.88 3.45 -29.99
CA ALA A 293 -5.31 2.34 -30.71
C ALA A 293 -5.36 1.07 -29.85
N ILE A 294 -5.88 -0.02 -30.43
CA ILE A 294 -5.96 -1.34 -29.83
C ILE A 294 -5.06 -2.28 -30.62
N TYR A 295 -4.07 -2.86 -29.95
CA TYR A 295 -3.14 -3.80 -30.57
C TYR A 295 -3.42 -5.21 -30.08
N VAL A 296 -3.54 -6.14 -31.02
CA VAL A 296 -3.75 -7.57 -30.79
C VAL A 296 -2.66 -8.39 -31.50
N LEU A 297 -2.43 -9.62 -31.05
CA LEU A 297 -1.48 -10.51 -31.73
C LEU A 297 -1.98 -10.92 -33.12
N GLN A 298 -1.05 -11.10 -34.07
CA GLN A 298 -1.34 -11.66 -35.41
C GLN A 298 -1.78 -13.13 -35.38
N ASN A 299 -1.47 -13.86 -34.30
CA ASN A 299 -1.86 -15.26 -34.17
C ASN A 299 -3.38 -15.39 -34.07
N GLU A 300 -4.01 -16.06 -35.03
CA GLU A 300 -5.48 -16.13 -35.11
C GLU A 300 -6.13 -16.72 -33.86
N CYS A 301 -5.53 -17.74 -33.23
CA CYS A 301 -6.07 -18.35 -32.02
C CYS A 301 -6.00 -17.40 -30.82
N ALA A 302 -4.86 -16.76 -30.59
CA ALA A 302 -4.68 -15.78 -29.53
C ALA A 302 -5.59 -14.57 -29.75
N GLN A 303 -5.73 -14.13 -31.00
CA GLN A 303 -6.63 -13.05 -31.37
C GLN A 303 -8.09 -13.44 -31.06
N CYS A 304 -8.55 -14.64 -31.45
CA CYS A 304 -9.88 -15.14 -31.10
C CYS A 304 -10.15 -15.11 -29.58
N ILE A 305 -9.20 -15.62 -28.78
CA ILE A 305 -9.32 -15.63 -27.31
C ILE A 305 -9.40 -14.20 -26.77
N CYS A 306 -8.52 -13.31 -27.24
CA CYS A 306 -8.50 -11.91 -26.83
C CYS A 306 -9.85 -11.20 -27.09
N PHE A 307 -10.46 -11.41 -28.26
CA PHE A 307 -11.76 -10.80 -28.58
C PHE A 307 -12.94 -11.41 -27.82
N LEU A 308 -12.86 -12.68 -27.43
CA LEU A 308 -13.91 -13.36 -26.67
C LEU A 308 -13.88 -13.01 -25.18
N ASP A 309 -12.67 -12.84 -24.61
CA ASP A 309 -12.47 -12.73 -23.17
C ASP A 309 -11.94 -11.35 -22.79
N ARG A 310 -10.69 -11.04 -23.15
CA ARG A 310 -9.94 -9.93 -22.54
C ARG A 310 -10.37 -8.53 -23.02
N ILE A 311 -10.82 -8.39 -24.28
CA ILE A 311 -11.05 -7.06 -24.86
C ILE A 311 -12.15 -6.27 -24.17
N SER A 312 -13.20 -6.96 -23.71
CA SER A 312 -14.35 -6.33 -23.04
C SER A 312 -13.94 -5.73 -21.70
N GLU A 313 -13.16 -6.50 -20.94
CA GLU A 313 -12.65 -6.06 -19.64
C GLU A 313 -11.65 -4.93 -19.81
N ALA A 314 -10.68 -5.06 -20.71
CA ALA A 314 -9.67 -4.02 -20.95
C ALA A 314 -10.26 -2.69 -21.41
N LEU A 315 -11.29 -2.72 -22.26
CA LEU A 315 -12.00 -1.52 -22.68
C LEU A 315 -12.78 -0.87 -21.55
N LEU A 316 -13.41 -1.67 -20.68
CA LEU A 316 -14.13 -1.15 -19.52
C LEU A 316 -13.14 -0.60 -18.47
N GLU A 317 -12.05 -1.31 -18.19
CA GLU A 317 -10.93 -0.82 -17.37
C GLU A 317 -10.42 0.53 -17.89
N TRP A 318 -10.24 0.65 -19.20
CA TRP A 318 -9.81 1.90 -19.83
C TRP A 318 -10.81 3.05 -19.66
N ILE A 319 -12.12 2.80 -19.86
CA ILE A 319 -13.18 3.81 -19.61
C ILE A 319 -13.16 4.25 -18.14
N MET A 320 -12.97 3.29 -17.23
CA MET A 320 -13.01 3.52 -15.79
C MET A 320 -11.70 4.07 -15.24
N THR A 321 -10.65 4.14 -16.06
CA THR A 321 -9.35 4.69 -15.68
C THR A 321 -9.33 6.20 -15.80
N GLU A 322 -9.03 6.87 -14.68
CA GLU A 322 -8.87 8.31 -14.67
C GLU A 322 -7.60 8.74 -15.43
N SER A 323 -7.77 9.66 -16.39
CA SER A 323 -6.68 10.06 -17.30
C SER A 323 -5.50 10.75 -16.60
N SER A 324 -5.74 11.40 -15.45
CA SER A 324 -4.72 12.13 -14.67
C SER A 324 -3.96 11.24 -13.70
N THR A 325 -4.62 10.26 -13.08
CA THR A 325 -4.04 9.41 -12.02
C THR A 325 -3.65 8.01 -12.51
N ALA A 326 -4.17 7.61 -13.69
CA ALA A 326 -4.08 6.25 -14.21
C ALA A 326 -4.53 5.20 -13.17
N ILE A 327 -5.56 5.54 -12.39
CA ILE A 327 -6.23 4.65 -11.44
C ILE A 327 -7.54 4.21 -12.09
N CYS A 328 -7.74 2.89 -12.17
CA CYS A 328 -9.00 2.30 -12.60
C CYS A 328 -9.98 2.29 -11.44
N GLU A 329 -11.12 2.94 -11.62
CA GLU A 329 -12.24 2.87 -10.69
C GLU A 329 -12.91 1.48 -10.75
N LEU A 330 -13.48 1.04 -9.64
CA LEU A 330 -14.24 -0.21 -9.57
C LEU A 330 -15.48 -0.12 -10.48
N PHE A 331 -15.69 -1.15 -11.30
CA PHE A 331 -16.89 -1.32 -12.13
C PHE A 331 -17.66 -2.59 -11.76
N SER A 332 -18.96 -2.60 -12.08
CA SER A 332 -19.82 -3.74 -11.77
C SER A 332 -19.75 -4.82 -12.84
N GLU A 333 -19.99 -6.06 -12.43
CA GLU A 333 -20.15 -7.21 -13.35
C GLU A 333 -21.27 -6.97 -14.38
N LYS A 334 -22.31 -6.19 -14.02
CA LYS A 334 -23.35 -5.78 -14.96
C LYS A 334 -22.83 -4.90 -16.09
N ALA A 335 -21.91 -3.97 -15.81
CA ALA A 335 -21.28 -3.16 -16.84
C ALA A 335 -20.38 -4.01 -17.75
N LEU A 336 -19.64 -4.96 -17.17
CA LEU A 336 -18.81 -5.88 -17.94
C LEU A 336 -19.66 -6.77 -18.87
N ASN A 337 -20.75 -7.33 -18.36
CA ASN A 337 -21.69 -8.13 -19.14
C ASN A 337 -22.35 -7.32 -20.26
N ALA A 338 -22.68 -6.04 -20.02
CA ALA A 338 -23.19 -5.14 -21.04
C ALA A 338 -22.16 -4.91 -22.16
N MET A 339 -20.90 -4.62 -21.79
CA MET A 339 -19.80 -4.47 -22.74
C MET A 339 -19.61 -5.75 -23.58
N GLN A 340 -19.52 -6.91 -22.93
CA GLN A 340 -19.37 -8.20 -23.60
C GLN A 340 -20.50 -8.47 -24.60
N ARG A 341 -21.75 -8.21 -24.22
CA ARG A 341 -22.91 -8.41 -25.10
C ARG A 341 -22.78 -7.58 -26.38
N VAL A 342 -22.48 -6.29 -26.27
CA VAL A 342 -22.39 -5.41 -27.45
C VAL A 342 -21.21 -5.80 -28.34
N LEU A 343 -20.05 -6.12 -27.76
CA LEU A 343 -18.86 -6.51 -28.52
C LEU A 343 -19.02 -7.87 -29.24
N GLN A 344 -19.89 -8.74 -28.76
CA GLN A 344 -20.19 -10.03 -29.39
C GLN A 344 -21.29 -9.98 -30.46
N VAL A 345 -22.04 -8.87 -30.58
CA VAL A 345 -23.07 -8.73 -31.63
C VAL A 345 -22.42 -8.80 -33.01
N PRO A 346 -22.93 -9.61 -33.96
CA PRO A 346 -22.38 -9.64 -35.32
C PRO A 346 -22.49 -8.28 -36.00
N ASN A 347 -21.47 -7.90 -36.77
CA ASN A 347 -21.36 -6.56 -37.37
C ASN A 347 -22.56 -6.17 -38.25
N GLU A 348 -23.26 -7.15 -38.84
CA GLU A 348 -24.46 -6.95 -39.66
C GLU A 348 -25.67 -6.41 -38.89
N TYR A 349 -25.73 -6.59 -37.57
CA TYR A 349 -26.83 -6.08 -36.72
C TYR A 349 -26.52 -4.73 -36.07
N ILE A 350 -25.35 -4.16 -36.34
CA ILE A 350 -24.90 -2.89 -35.77
C ILE A 350 -25.11 -1.82 -36.84
N LEU A 351 -26.34 -1.34 -36.90
CA LEU A 351 -26.77 -0.27 -37.78
C LEU A 351 -26.84 1.04 -37.00
N LEU A 352 -26.38 2.12 -37.66
CA LEU A 352 -26.35 3.50 -37.16
C LEU A 352 -27.72 4.04 -36.74
#